data_AF-A0A257W7G9-F1
#
_entry.id   AF-A0A257W7G9-F1
#
_cell.length_a   1.000
_cell.length_b   1.000
_cell.length_c   1.000
_cell.angle_alpha   90.00
_cell.angle_beta   90.00
_cell.angle_gamma   90.00
#
_symmetry.space_group_name_H-M   'P 1'
#
loop_
_entity.id
_entity.type
_entity.pdbx_description
1 polymer ?
#
loop_
_entity_poly.entity_id
_entity_poly.type
_entity_poly.pdbx_seq_one_letter_code
_entity_poly.pdbx_strand_id
1 'polypeptide(L)'
;MTSWVSLVTLLAQGEGEKTPDFWVSMLPFVLIFALLFPIVIWPQRKEQQKREALMNSLKKNDRVVTIGGMIGSIANISADGKEITLKVDDNTR
;
A
#
# COMPACT_ATOMS: atom_id res chain seq x y z
N MET A 1 7.25 17.73 -38.09
CA MET A 1 7.02 17.24 -36.71
C MET A 1 5.54 17.22 -36.34
N THR A 2 4.63 16.95 -37.30
CA THR A 2 3.16 16.91 -37.06
C THR A 2 2.49 15.67 -37.67
N SER A 3 3.24 14.80 -38.37
CA SER A 3 2.69 13.62 -39.06
C SER A 3 2.28 12.47 -38.11
N TRP A 4 2.83 12.41 -36.90
CA TRP A 4 2.53 11.30 -35.98
C TRP A 4 1.20 11.49 -35.23
N VAL A 5 0.77 12.73 -35.04
CA VAL A 5 -0.57 13.04 -34.53
C VAL A 5 -1.63 12.70 -35.59
N SER A 6 -1.32 12.91 -36.87
CA SER A 6 -2.19 12.48 -37.98
C SER A 6 -2.33 10.96 -38.09
N LEU A 7 -1.28 10.19 -37.80
CA LEU A 7 -1.36 8.71 -37.76
C LEU A 7 -2.25 8.20 -36.62
N VAL A 8 -2.22 8.85 -35.45
CA VAL A 8 -3.11 8.52 -34.32
C VAL A 8 -4.56 8.93 -34.63
N THR A 9 -4.77 10.07 -35.28
CA THR A 9 -6.12 10.50 -35.68
C THR A 9 -6.69 9.68 -36.84
N LEU A 10 -5.86 9.14 -37.74
CA LEU A 10 -6.30 8.23 -38.80
C LEU A 10 -6.68 6.84 -38.27
N LEU A 11 -5.97 6.34 -37.25
CA LEU A 11 -6.34 5.10 -36.54
C LEU A 11 -7.59 5.27 -35.67
N ALA A 12 -7.82 6.48 -35.12
CA ALA A 12 -9.05 6.80 -34.38
C ALA A 12 -10.27 7.01 -35.30
N GLN A 13 -10.08 7.27 -36.59
CA GLN A 13 -11.17 7.35 -37.58
C GLN A 13 -11.61 5.97 -38.12
N GLY A 14 -11.02 4.88 -37.63
CA GLY A 14 -11.37 3.50 -38.01
C GLY A 14 -12.57 2.90 -37.28
N GLU A 15 -13.12 3.56 -36.27
CA GLU A 15 -14.33 3.10 -35.58
C GLU A 15 -15.50 4.02 -35.92
N GLY A 16 -16.36 3.49 -36.78
CA GLY A 16 -17.51 4.19 -37.31
C GLY A 16 -18.39 4.83 -36.24
N GLU A 17 -19.03 5.91 -36.67
CA GLU A 17 -20.09 6.65 -36.00
C GLU A 17 -21.14 5.70 -35.41
N LYS A 18 -20.93 5.30 -34.15
CA LYS A 18 -21.97 4.82 -33.26
C LYS A 18 -21.93 5.74 -32.06
N THR A 19 -23.03 6.44 -31.83
CA THR A 19 -23.30 7.14 -30.56
C THR A 19 -22.81 6.24 -29.43
N PRO A 20 -21.80 6.65 -28.64
CA PRO A 20 -21.24 5.76 -27.64
C PRO A 20 -22.34 5.47 -26.64
N ASP A 21 -22.87 4.24 -26.65
CA ASP A 21 -23.70 3.75 -25.56
C ASP A 21 -22.92 4.02 -24.28
N PHE A 22 -23.56 4.67 -23.31
CA PHE A 22 -22.92 5.09 -22.05
C PHE A 22 -22.12 3.94 -21.39
N TRP A 23 -22.62 2.70 -21.55
CA TRP A 23 -21.95 1.46 -21.13
C TRP A 23 -20.61 1.18 -21.82
N VAL A 24 -20.51 1.44 -23.12
CA VAL A 24 -19.26 1.25 -23.90
C VAL A 24 -18.28 2.37 -23.61
N SER A 25 -18.76 3.60 -23.40
CA SER A 25 -17.90 4.75 -23.04
C SER A 25 -17.28 4.64 -21.65
N MET A 26 -17.90 3.91 -20.72
CA MET A 26 -17.39 3.71 -19.35
C MET A 26 -16.43 2.52 -19.23
N LEU A 27 -16.44 1.62 -20.22
CA LEU A 27 -15.56 0.44 -20.29
C LEU A 27 -14.06 0.76 -20.11
N PRO A 28 -13.45 1.75 -20.81
CA PRO A 28 -12.01 2.04 -20.64
C PRO A 28 -11.67 2.57 -19.23
N PHE A 29 -12.54 3.39 -18.63
CA PHE A 29 -12.32 3.90 -17.27
C PHE A 29 -12.37 2.78 -16.23
N VAL A 30 -13.34 1.87 -16.35
CA VAL A 30 -13.44 0.70 -15.46
C VAL A 30 -12.26 -0.25 -15.64
N LEU A 31 -11.79 -0.45 -16.88
CA LEU A 31 -10.59 -1.27 -17.17
C LEU A 31 -9.34 -0.72 -16.49
N ILE A 32 -9.10 0.60 -16.61
CA ILE A 32 -7.97 1.27 -15.96
C ILE A 32 -8.08 1.18 -14.44
N PHE A 33 -9.27 1.44 -13.90
CA PHE A 33 -9.49 1.37 -12.46
C PHE A 33 -9.32 -0.07 -11.95
N ALA A 34 -9.84 -1.07 -12.64
CA ALA A 34 -9.70 -2.48 -12.27
C ALA A 34 -8.25 -2.98 -12.33
N LEU A 35 -7.42 -2.45 -13.23
CA LEU A 35 -5.99 -2.79 -13.31
C LEU A 35 -5.16 -2.07 -12.22
N LEU A 36 -5.47 -0.81 -11.89
CA LEU A 36 -4.69 -0.01 -10.92
C LEU A 36 -5.17 -0.16 -9.46
N PHE A 37 -6.46 -0.35 -9.22
CA PHE A 37 -7.07 -0.45 -7.89
C PHE A 37 -6.52 -1.59 -7.00
N PRO A 38 -6.41 -2.85 -7.47
CA PRO A 38 -5.87 -3.93 -6.64
C PRO A 38 -4.40 -3.69 -6.30
N ILE A 39 -3.63 -3.04 -7.18
CA ILE A 39 -2.21 -2.75 -6.96
C ILE A 39 -2.02 -1.76 -5.81
N VAL A 40 -2.95 -0.83 -5.54
CA VAL A 40 -2.81 0.15 -4.44
C VAL A 40 -3.40 -0.37 -3.13
N ILE A 41 -4.53 -1.08 -3.18
CA ILE A 41 -5.25 -1.52 -1.96
C ILE A 41 -4.66 -2.79 -1.35
N TRP A 42 -4.21 -3.75 -2.15
CA TRP A 42 -3.60 -4.97 -1.62
C TRP A 42 -2.24 -4.82 -0.94
N PRO A 43 -1.29 -3.96 -1.38
CA PRO A 43 0.00 -3.85 -0.69
C PRO A 43 -0.15 -3.26 0.71
N GLN A 44 -1.04 -2.26 0.88
CA GLN A 44 -1.23 -1.61 2.17
C GLN A 44 -1.80 -2.57 3.22
N ARG A 45 -2.79 -3.39 2.83
CA ARG A 45 -3.36 -4.41 3.73
C ARG A 45 -2.32 -5.43 4.19
N LYS A 46 -1.42 -5.86 3.30
CA LYS A 46 -0.34 -6.80 3.65
C LYS A 46 0.67 -6.17 4.62
N GLU A 47 1.01 -4.90 4.44
CA GLU A 47 1.97 -4.22 5.31
C GLU A 47 1.37 -3.93 6.70
N GLN A 48 0.10 -3.53 6.75
CA GLN A 48 -0.64 -3.35 8.00
C GLN A 48 -0.75 -4.67 8.77
N GLN A 49 -1.12 -5.77 8.09
CA GLN A 49 -1.20 -7.10 8.71
C GLN A 49 0.14 -7.60 9.24
N LYS A 50 1.25 -7.36 8.52
CA LYS A 50 2.61 -7.70 9.03
C LYS A 50 2.94 -6.91 10.28
N ARG A 51 2.65 -5.61 10.31
CA ARG A 51 2.89 -4.76 11.47
C ARG A 51 2.07 -5.21 12.68
N GLU A 52 0.78 -5.51 12.48
CA GLU A 52 -0.09 -6.04 13.53
C GLU A 52 0.37 -7.42 14.01
N ALA A 53 0.76 -8.32 13.11
CA ALA A 53 1.31 -9.63 13.46
C ALA A 53 2.60 -9.51 14.28
N LEU A 54 3.49 -8.58 13.93
CA LEU A 54 4.68 -8.29 14.72
C LEU A 54 4.31 -7.83 16.13
N MET A 55 3.41 -6.84 16.28
CA MET A 55 2.97 -6.36 17.59
C MET A 55 2.32 -7.47 18.43
N ASN A 56 1.52 -8.34 17.81
CA ASN A 56 0.87 -9.48 18.48
C ASN A 56 1.86 -10.58 18.88
N SER A 57 2.99 -10.71 18.18
CA SER A 57 4.02 -11.69 18.49
C SER A 57 4.92 -11.28 19.66
N LEU A 58 4.95 -9.98 20.00
CA LEU A 58 5.76 -9.45 21.09
C LEU A 58 5.22 -9.93 22.44
N LYS A 59 6.08 -10.57 23.22
CA LYS A 59 5.77 -11.02 24.59
C LYS A 59 6.55 -10.20 25.62
N LYS A 60 6.03 -10.20 26.85
CA LYS A 60 6.77 -9.64 27.99
C LYS A 60 8.11 -10.37 28.12
N ASN A 61 9.19 -9.60 28.31
CA ASN A 61 10.60 -9.98 28.28
C ASN A 61 11.26 -10.22 26.92
N ASP A 62 10.58 -10.01 25.78
CA ASP A 62 11.26 -10.07 24.49
C ASP A 62 12.25 -8.91 24.33
N ARG A 63 13.41 -9.22 23.74
CA ARG A 63 14.42 -8.21 23.38
C ARG A 63 14.03 -7.58 22.06
N VAL A 64 13.91 -6.26 22.04
CA VAL A 64 13.54 -5.49 20.85
C VAL A 64 14.61 -4.46 20.52
N VAL A 65 14.77 -4.22 19.23
CA VAL A 65 15.63 -3.15 18.70
C VAL A 65 14.73 -2.11 18.09
N THR A 66 14.80 -0.89 18.59
CA THR A 66 14.05 0.23 18.03
C THR A 66 14.73 0.78 16.77
N ILE A 67 14.02 1.56 15.97
CA ILE A 67 14.54 2.19 14.75
C ILE A 67 15.75 3.11 15.06
N GLY A 68 15.81 3.66 16.29
CA GLY A 68 16.92 4.48 16.76
C GLY A 68 18.13 3.70 17.30
N GLY A 69 18.17 2.37 17.14
CA GLY A 69 19.28 1.53 17.61
C GLY A 69 19.25 1.22 19.12
N MET A 70 18.24 1.70 19.86
CA MET A 70 18.09 1.37 21.28
C MET A 70 17.71 -0.10 21.44
N ILE A 71 18.45 -0.81 22.28
CA ILE A 71 18.25 -2.22 22.61
C ILE A 71 17.66 -2.29 24.03
N GLY A 72 16.49 -2.90 24.16
CA GLY A 72 15.82 -3.05 25.45
C GLY A 72 14.96 -4.30 25.52
N SER A 73 14.43 -4.60 26.70
CA SER A 73 13.45 -5.68 26.90
C SER A 73 12.06 -5.12 27.19
N ILE A 74 11.02 -5.84 26.76
CA ILE A 74 9.63 -5.43 27.00
C ILE A 74 9.26 -5.69 28.45
N ALA A 75 9.09 -4.62 29.24
CA ALA A 75 8.74 -4.70 30.66
C ALA A 75 7.24 -4.90 30.87
N ASN A 76 6.41 -4.17 30.10
CA ASN A 76 4.97 -4.32 30.15
C ASN A 76 4.35 -3.97 28.80
N ILE A 77 3.25 -4.65 28.47
CA ILE A 77 2.41 -4.37 27.31
C ILE A 77 1.06 -3.96 27.90
N SER A 78 0.63 -2.73 27.64
CA SER A 78 -0.68 -2.24 28.08
C SER A 78 -1.79 -3.09 27.47
N ALA A 79 -2.89 -3.28 28.21
CA ALA A 79 -4.00 -4.14 27.78
C ALA A 79 -4.61 -3.71 26.43
N ASP A 80 -4.49 -2.43 26.09
CA ASP A 80 -4.96 -1.85 24.83
C ASP A 80 -4.01 -2.05 23.64
N GLY A 81 -2.83 -2.66 23.85
CA GLY A 81 -1.84 -2.97 22.80
C GLY A 81 -1.19 -1.76 22.12
N LYS A 82 -1.60 -0.53 22.48
CA LYS A 82 -1.10 0.73 21.90
C LYS A 82 0.15 1.26 22.58
N GLU A 83 0.43 0.82 23.81
CA GLU A 83 1.54 1.32 24.61
C GLU A 83 2.38 0.15 25.14
N ILE A 84 3.68 0.19 24.86
CA ILE A 84 4.65 -0.83 25.26
C ILE A 84 5.72 -0.13 26.12
N THR A 85 5.80 -0.52 27.38
CA THR A 85 6.86 -0.04 28.28
C THR A 85 8.10 -0.88 28.06
N LEU A 86 9.17 -0.23 27.58
CA LEU A 86 10.47 -0.83 27.33
C LEU A 86 11.41 -0.51 28.50
N LYS A 87 12.12 -1.52 29.00
CA LYS A 87 13.27 -1.33 29.88
C LYS A 87 14.52 -1.33 29.01
N VAL A 88 15.01 -0.13 28.71
CA VAL A 88 16.24 0.09 27.94
C VAL A 88 17.42 0.08 28.91
N ASP A 89 18.48 -0.64 28.56
CA ASP A 89 19.74 -0.61 29.30
C ASP A 89 20.62 0.44 28.62
N ASP A 90 21.24 1.34 29.40
CA ASP A 90 21.99 2.51 28.92
C ASP A 90 23.32 2.18 28.20
N ASN A 91 23.49 0.94 27.71
CA ASN A 91 24.64 0.57 26.89
C ASN A 91 24.45 1.03 25.45
N THR A 92 24.33 2.35 25.30
CA THR A 92 24.17 3.09 24.05
C THR A 92 25.54 3.60 23.62
N ARG A 93 25.92 3.33 22.37
CA ARG A 93 26.98 4.05 21.66
C ARG A 93 26.35 4.86 20.53
#